data_AF-A0A066ZR08-F1
#
_entry.id   AF-A0A066ZR08-F1
#
_cell.length_a   1.000
_cell.length_b   1.000
_cell.length_c   1.000
_cell.angle_alpha   90.00
_cell.angle_beta   90.00
_cell.angle_gamma   90.00
#
_symmetry.space_group_name_H-M   'P 1'
#
loop_
_entity.id
_entity.type
_entity.pdbx_description
1 polymer ?
#
loop_
_entity_poly.entity_id
_entity_poly.type
_entity_poly.pdbx_seq_one_letter_code
_entity_poly.pdbx_strand_id
1 'polypeptide(L)'
;MMSSRAKQRPVEAFYMNALPFSARKVGLLFFREYRLDQLVNMRIAQIDKDLETRFKLAPEIWELTLNYVILTKLSSFTIHSQLTAAHLVGLQKVAALSLDEPKANTSQLIKKVQEHAPILADWLKQLKTAIAKKKS
;
A
#
# COMPACT_ATOMS: atom_id res chain seq x y z
N MET A 1 0.50 24.59 27.71
CA MET A 1 1.20 23.48 27.02
C MET A 1 0.25 22.97 25.94
N MET A 2 0.38 23.45 24.69
CA MET A 2 -0.52 23.06 23.61
C MET A 2 -0.16 21.67 23.11
N SER A 3 -1.07 20.72 23.30
CA SER A 3 -1.01 19.40 22.68
C SER A 3 -0.95 19.58 21.17
N SER A 4 0.20 19.24 20.57
CA SER A 4 0.32 19.07 19.12
C SER A 4 -0.66 17.96 18.72
N ARG A 5 -1.86 18.33 18.25
CA ARG A 5 -2.68 17.43 17.45
C ARG A 5 -1.82 17.07 16.25
N ALA A 6 -1.26 15.87 16.22
CA ALA A 6 -0.64 15.32 15.03
C ALA A 6 -1.66 15.52 13.88
N LYS A 7 -1.32 16.37 12.90
CA LYS A 7 -2.13 16.52 11.69
C LYS A 7 -2.28 15.12 11.10
N GLN A 8 -3.50 14.57 11.17
CA GLN A 8 -3.81 13.32 10.48
C GLN A 8 -3.51 13.56 9.00
N ARG A 9 -2.54 12.83 8.45
CA ARG A 9 -2.27 12.90 7.03
C ARG A 9 -3.44 12.27 6.28
N PRO A 10 -3.84 12.85 5.13
CA PRO A 10 -4.81 12.20 4.29
C PRO A 10 -4.25 10.84 3.85
N VAL A 11 -5.09 9.82 3.93
CA VAL A 11 -4.82 8.45 3.47
C VAL A 11 -5.62 8.23 2.19
N GLU A 12 -5.05 7.52 1.22
CA GLU A 12 -5.72 7.22 -0.03
C GLU A 12 -6.90 6.26 0.19
N ALA A 13 -8.11 6.81 0.13
CA ALA A 13 -9.35 6.09 0.40
C ALA A 13 -9.91 5.37 -0.84
N PHE A 14 -9.46 5.72 -2.06
CA PHE A 14 -10.00 5.19 -3.32
C PHE A 14 -10.09 3.65 -3.31
N TYR A 15 -8.98 2.98 -3.01
CA TYR A 15 -8.90 1.51 -3.04
C TYR A 15 -9.78 0.84 -1.98
N MET A 16 -9.77 1.34 -0.74
CA MET A 16 -10.62 0.80 0.32
C MET A 16 -12.12 0.98 0.01
N ASN A 17 -12.50 2.10 -0.60
CA ASN A 17 -13.87 2.36 -1.01
C ASN A 17 -14.31 1.47 -2.19
N ALA A 18 -13.37 1.08 -3.05
CA ALA A 18 -13.60 0.20 -4.20
C ALA A 18 -13.69 -1.28 -3.82
N LEU A 19 -13.45 -1.67 -2.56
CA LEU A 19 -13.57 -3.07 -2.14
C LEU A 19 -15.00 -3.59 -2.29
N PRO A 20 -15.18 -4.82 -2.83
CA PRO A 20 -16.47 -5.48 -2.88
C PRO A 20 -16.99 -5.72 -1.46
N PHE A 21 -18.32 -5.76 -1.30
CA PHE A 21 -18.94 -5.85 0.01
C PHE A 21 -18.46 -7.05 0.84
N SER A 22 -18.24 -8.20 0.20
CA SER A 22 -17.68 -9.41 0.81
C SER A 22 -16.29 -9.21 1.41
N ALA A 23 -15.47 -8.34 0.81
CA ALA A 23 -14.11 -8.06 1.24
C ALA A 23 -13.98 -6.95 2.29
N ARG A 24 -14.99 -6.08 2.46
CA ARG A 24 -14.87 -4.88 3.32
C ARG A 24 -14.47 -5.19 4.76
N LYS A 25 -15.03 -6.26 5.35
CA LYS A 25 -14.70 -6.67 6.72
C LYS A 25 -13.23 -7.06 6.86
N VAL A 26 -12.72 -7.86 5.93
CA VAL A 26 -11.32 -8.31 5.97
C VAL A 26 -10.36 -7.20 5.56
N GLY A 27 -10.73 -6.33 4.63
CA GLY A 27 -9.94 -5.15 4.28
C GLY A 27 -9.72 -4.23 5.48
N LEU A 28 -10.77 -3.98 6.27
CA LEU A 28 -10.66 -3.21 7.52
C LEU A 28 -9.79 -3.90 8.57
N LEU A 29 -9.92 -5.22 8.71
CA LEU A 29 -9.08 -6.03 9.59
C LEU A 29 -7.60 -5.88 9.20
N PHE A 30 -7.28 -6.12 7.93
CA PHE A 30 -5.93 -5.99 7.37
C PHE A 30 -5.35 -4.60 7.55
N PHE A 31 -6.13 -3.56 7.26
CA PHE A 31 -5.65 -2.19 7.38
C PHE A 31 -5.25 -1.84 8.84
N ARG A 32 -6.05 -2.30 9.81
CA ARG A 32 -5.89 -1.97 11.23
C ARG A 32 -4.86 -2.84 11.95
N GLU A 33 -4.88 -4.15 11.70
CA GLU A 33 -4.21 -5.13 12.57
C GLU A 33 -2.94 -5.72 11.93
N TYR A 34 -2.78 -5.62 10.61
CA TYR A 34 -1.65 -6.23 9.91
C TYR A 34 -0.62 -5.18 9.50
N ARG A 35 0.65 -5.54 9.67
CA ARG A 35 1.79 -4.73 9.19
C ARG A 35 1.98 -4.92 7.68
N LEU A 36 2.66 -3.96 7.04
CA LEU A 36 2.87 -4.01 5.59
C LEU A 36 3.61 -5.29 5.16
N ASP A 37 4.64 -5.70 5.89
CA ASP A 37 5.41 -6.92 5.63
C ASP A 37 4.52 -8.17 5.64
N GLN A 38 3.61 -8.27 6.62
CA GLN A 38 2.67 -9.39 6.73
C GLN A 38 1.71 -9.43 5.53
N LEU A 39 1.19 -8.29 5.11
CA LEU A 39 0.30 -8.20 3.95
C LEU A 39 1.02 -8.57 2.65
N VAL A 40 2.25 -8.09 2.46
CA VAL A 40 3.07 -8.42 1.30
C VAL A 40 3.41 -9.91 1.28
N ASN A 41 3.74 -10.49 2.44
CA ASN A 41 4.00 -11.93 2.54
C ASN A 41 2.78 -12.77 2.15
N MET A 42 1.58 -12.40 2.63
CA MET A 42 0.35 -13.07 2.22
C MET A 42 0.07 -12.90 0.72
N ARG A 43 0.42 -11.75 0.14
CA ARG A 43 0.22 -11.47 -1.29
C ARG A 43 1.12 -12.30 -2.21
N ILE A 44 2.34 -12.62 -1.79
CA ILE A 44 3.31 -13.39 -2.59
C ILE A 44 3.30 -14.89 -2.31
N ALA A 45 2.84 -15.31 -1.14
CA ALA A 45 2.86 -16.70 -0.71
C ALA A 45 1.43 -17.27 -0.68
N GLN A 46 0.78 -17.22 0.47
CA GLN A 46 -0.57 -17.72 0.68
C GLN A 46 -1.25 -16.96 1.83
N ILE A 47 -2.58 -16.99 1.85
CA ILE A 47 -3.38 -16.44 2.95
C ILE A 47 -3.26 -17.36 4.18
N ASP A 48 -3.29 -16.78 5.38
CA ASP A 48 -3.32 -17.58 6.61
C ASP A 48 -4.60 -18.44 6.65
N LYS A 49 -4.44 -19.74 6.94
CA LYS A 49 -5.55 -20.72 6.94
C LYS A 49 -6.72 -20.31 7.85
N ASP A 50 -6.42 -19.66 8.97
CA ASP A 50 -7.44 -19.16 9.90
C ASP A 50 -8.30 -18.07 9.26
N LEU A 51 -7.71 -17.20 8.43
CA LEU A 51 -8.43 -16.16 7.70
C LEU A 51 -9.29 -16.76 6.59
N GLU A 52 -8.74 -17.73 5.85
CA GLU A 52 -9.49 -18.44 4.81
C GLU A 52 -10.74 -19.11 5.38
N THR A 53 -10.59 -19.78 6.53
CA THR A 53 -11.69 -20.44 7.24
C THR A 53 -12.76 -19.45 7.71
N ARG A 54 -12.34 -18.26 8.19
CA ARG A 54 -13.24 -17.24 8.74
C ARG A 54 -14.02 -16.47 7.68
N PHE A 55 -13.37 -16.10 6.57
CA PHE A 55 -13.95 -15.16 5.60
C PHE A 55 -14.41 -15.79 4.29
N LYS A 56 -13.96 -17.01 3.96
CA LYS A 56 -14.43 -17.81 2.80
C LYS A 56 -14.53 -17.00 1.50
N LEU A 57 -13.51 -16.19 1.21
CA LEU A 57 -13.45 -15.41 -0.03
C LEU A 57 -12.81 -16.23 -1.15
N ALA A 58 -13.17 -15.91 -2.39
CA ALA A 58 -12.52 -16.48 -3.56
C ALA A 58 -11.07 -15.96 -3.67
N PRO A 59 -10.13 -16.76 -4.24
CA PRO A 59 -8.71 -16.38 -4.34
C PRO A 59 -8.47 -15.01 -4.98
N GLU A 60 -9.19 -14.67 -6.04
CA GLU A 60 -9.10 -13.39 -6.73
C GLU A 60 -9.55 -12.21 -5.87
N ILE A 61 -10.50 -12.44 -4.96
CA ILE A 61 -10.95 -11.42 -3.99
C ILE A 61 -9.92 -11.22 -2.89
N TRP A 62 -9.21 -12.28 -2.48
CA TRP A 62 -8.09 -12.18 -1.55
C TRP A 62 -6.96 -11.33 -2.12
N GLU A 63 -6.56 -11.63 -3.37
CA GLU A 63 -5.51 -10.91 -4.08
C GLU A 63 -5.86 -9.43 -4.23
N LEU A 64 -7.07 -9.13 -4.72
CA LEU A 64 -7.58 -7.77 -4.84
C LEU A 64 -7.57 -7.03 -3.49
N THR A 65 -8.05 -7.70 -2.44
CA THR A 65 -8.11 -7.11 -1.09
C THR A 65 -6.72 -6.75 -0.59
N LEU A 66 -5.76 -7.66 -0.72
CA LEU A 66 -4.38 -7.41 -0.31
C LEU A 66 -3.77 -6.25 -1.11
N ASN A 67 -3.92 -6.25 -2.43
CA ASN A 67 -3.46 -5.18 -3.30
C ASN A 67 -3.99 -3.81 -2.83
N TYR A 68 -5.30 -3.71 -2.61
CA TYR A 68 -5.95 -2.47 -2.23
C TYR A 68 -5.55 -1.98 -0.84
N VAL A 69 -5.49 -2.89 0.14
CA VAL A 69 -5.05 -2.54 1.50
C VAL A 69 -3.57 -2.12 1.52
N ILE A 70 -2.70 -2.80 0.76
CA ILE A 70 -1.29 -2.44 0.66
C ILE A 70 -1.14 -1.02 0.08
N LEU A 71 -1.83 -0.71 -1.02
CA LEU A 71 -1.76 0.62 -1.64
C LEU A 71 -2.27 1.72 -0.72
N THR A 72 -3.40 1.50 -0.05
CA THR A 72 -3.91 2.44 0.95
C THR A 72 -2.93 2.59 2.12
N LYS A 73 -2.34 1.51 2.63
CA LYS A 73 -1.38 1.57 3.75
C LYS A 73 -0.09 2.27 3.36
N LEU A 74 0.43 2.07 2.15
CA LEU A 74 1.59 2.80 1.63
C LEU A 74 1.38 4.32 1.68
N SER A 75 0.21 4.79 1.24
CA SER A 75 -0.12 6.22 1.24
C SER A 75 -0.13 6.85 2.64
N SER A 76 -0.29 6.04 3.70
CA SER A 76 -0.24 6.50 5.10
C SER A 76 1.18 6.69 5.63
N PHE A 77 2.20 6.12 4.96
CA PHE A 77 3.57 6.14 5.45
C PHE A 77 4.30 7.45 5.15
N THR A 78 5.11 7.88 6.11
CA THR A 78 6.06 8.98 5.90
C THR A 78 7.40 8.43 5.44
N ILE A 79 7.91 8.94 4.32
CA ILE A 79 9.23 8.58 3.81
C ILE A 79 10.28 9.34 4.62
N HIS A 80 10.87 8.66 5.59
CA HIS A 80 11.88 9.25 6.48
C HIS A 80 13.26 9.33 5.81
N SER A 81 14.05 10.35 6.13
CA SER A 81 15.39 10.57 5.56
C SER A 81 16.40 9.47 5.89
N GLN A 82 16.16 8.72 6.96
CA GLN A 82 16.98 7.59 7.41
C GLN A 82 16.75 6.31 6.59
N LEU A 83 15.72 6.24 5.74
CA LEU A 83 15.54 5.09 4.86
C LEU A 83 16.71 4.96 3.88
N THR A 84 17.23 3.74 3.76
CA THR A 84 18.32 3.42 2.82
C THR A 84 17.78 3.34 1.39
N ALA A 85 18.67 3.39 0.40
CA ALA A 85 18.28 3.17 -1.00
C ALA A 85 17.54 1.82 -1.18
N ALA A 86 17.99 0.77 -0.48
CA ALA A 86 17.36 -0.55 -0.52
C ALA A 86 15.92 -0.53 0.02
N HIS A 87 15.67 0.17 1.13
CA HIS A 87 14.32 0.33 1.67
C HIS A 87 13.40 1.06 0.69
N LEU A 88 13.88 2.14 0.07
CA LEU A 88 13.10 2.92 -0.88
C LEU A 88 12.78 2.12 -2.16
N VAL A 89 13.74 1.36 -2.68
CA VAL A 89 13.51 0.45 -3.81
C VAL A 89 12.54 -0.67 -3.42
N GLY A 90 12.63 -1.17 -2.18
CA GLY A 90 11.66 -2.13 -1.63
C GLY A 90 10.23 -1.58 -1.65
N LEU A 91 10.03 -0.36 -1.16
CA LEU A 91 8.73 0.33 -1.20
C LEU A 91 8.20 0.51 -2.63
N GLN A 92 9.08 0.84 -3.59
CA GLN A 92 8.69 0.89 -5.01
C GLN A 92 8.22 -0.47 -5.51
N LYS A 93 8.95 -1.55 -5.19
CA LYS A 93 8.58 -2.92 -5.58
C LYS A 93 7.25 -3.36 -4.99
N VAL A 94 6.97 -2.98 -3.73
CA VAL A 94 5.68 -3.25 -3.09
C VAL A 94 4.55 -2.53 -3.81
N ALA A 95 4.71 -1.24 -4.13
CA ALA A 95 3.71 -0.50 -4.91
C ALA A 95 3.50 -1.09 -6.31
N ALA A 96 4.59 -1.49 -6.98
CA ALA A 96 4.55 -2.15 -8.28
C ALA A 96 3.82 -3.49 -8.23
N LEU A 97 4.11 -4.33 -7.22
CA LEU A 97 3.43 -5.60 -7.00
C LEU A 97 1.92 -5.39 -6.81
N SER A 98 1.52 -4.45 -5.96
CA SER A 98 0.10 -4.25 -5.63
C SER A 98 -0.71 -3.52 -6.70
N LEU A 99 -0.04 -2.95 -7.71
CA LEU A 99 -0.66 -2.43 -8.92
C LEU A 99 -0.66 -3.44 -10.07
N ASP A 100 -0.17 -4.66 -9.82
CA ASP A 100 0.07 -5.73 -10.79
C ASP A 100 0.96 -5.27 -11.96
N GLU A 101 1.96 -4.44 -11.64
CA GLU A 101 2.93 -3.83 -12.56
C GLU A 101 4.37 -4.10 -12.09
N PRO A 102 4.81 -5.35 -11.91
CA PRO A 102 6.04 -5.70 -11.17
C PRO A 102 7.34 -5.12 -11.77
N LYS A 103 7.33 -4.70 -13.04
CA LYS A 103 8.47 -4.12 -13.74
C LYS A 103 8.41 -2.59 -13.82
N ALA A 104 7.36 -1.95 -13.31
CA ALA A 104 7.18 -0.52 -13.44
C ALA A 104 8.11 0.28 -12.52
N ASN A 105 8.64 1.37 -13.06
CA ASN A 105 9.34 2.38 -12.29
C ASN A 105 8.36 3.37 -11.65
N THR A 106 8.82 4.17 -10.68
CA THR A 106 7.96 5.14 -9.97
C THR A 106 7.24 6.11 -10.89
N SER A 107 7.83 6.51 -12.03
CA SER A 107 7.16 7.43 -12.97
C SER A 107 5.96 6.77 -13.65
N GLN A 108 6.09 5.49 -14.01
CA GLN A 108 5.00 4.71 -14.59
C GLN A 108 3.89 4.48 -13.55
N LEU A 109 4.26 4.16 -12.30
CA LEU A 109 3.29 3.98 -11.21
C LEU A 109 2.52 5.28 -10.92
N ILE A 110 3.20 6.44 -10.89
CA ILE A 110 2.54 7.74 -10.73
C ILE A 110 1.50 7.95 -11.84
N LYS A 111 1.87 7.73 -13.10
CA LYS A 111 0.97 7.92 -14.24
C LYS A 111 -0.27 7.02 -14.15
N LYS A 112 -0.13 5.79 -13.66
CA LYS A 112 -1.23 4.82 -13.51
C LYS A 112 -2.25 5.26 -12.46
N VAL A 113 -1.81 5.89 -11.37
CA VAL A 113 -2.68 6.17 -10.21
C VAL A 113 -3.14 7.63 -10.11
N GLN A 114 -2.49 8.56 -10.82
CA GLN A 114 -2.72 10.01 -10.66
C GLN A 114 -4.18 10.47 -10.86
N GLU A 115 -4.96 9.78 -11.69
CA GLU A 115 -6.34 10.18 -12.00
C GLU A 115 -7.34 9.76 -10.92
N HIS A 116 -7.07 8.64 -10.25
CA HIS A 116 -8.04 8.01 -9.34
C HIS A 116 -7.58 7.95 -7.88
N ALA A 117 -6.27 8.00 -7.65
CA ALA A 117 -5.64 7.90 -6.34
C ALA A 117 -4.53 8.99 -6.18
N PRO A 118 -4.93 10.27 -6.09
CA PRO A 118 -4.00 11.40 -6.07
C PRO A 118 -3.11 11.43 -4.82
N ILE A 119 -3.57 10.95 -3.67
CA ILE A 119 -2.77 10.92 -2.44
C ILE A 119 -1.64 9.89 -2.59
N LEU A 120 -1.95 8.72 -3.17
CA LEU A 120 -0.93 7.74 -3.51
C LEU A 120 0.03 8.27 -4.58
N ALA A 121 -0.47 8.97 -5.59
CA ALA A 121 0.36 9.58 -6.63
C ALA A 121 1.40 10.55 -6.03
N ASP A 122 0.98 11.39 -5.09
CA ASP A 122 1.86 12.32 -4.40
C ASP A 122 2.86 11.61 -3.48
N TRP A 123 2.44 10.54 -2.82
CA TRP A 123 3.36 9.68 -2.06
C TRP A 123 4.42 9.04 -2.96
N LEU A 124 4.05 8.56 -4.15
CA LEU A 124 4.98 8.01 -5.13
C LEU A 124 5.95 9.06 -5.68
N LYS A 125 5.51 10.31 -5.85
CA LYS A 125 6.40 11.44 -6.20
C LYS A 125 7.46 11.65 -5.10
N GLN A 126 7.05 11.64 -3.83
CA GLN A 126 7.99 11.74 -2.70
C GLN A 126 8.98 10.58 -2.70
N LEU A 127 8.52 9.36 -2.98
CA LEU A 127 9.37 8.18 -3.09
C LEU A 127 10.39 8.32 -4.22
N LYS A 128 9.96 8.76 -5.40
CA LYS A 128 10.84 9.03 -6.54
C LYS A 128 11.94 10.04 -6.17
N THR A 129 11.58 11.14 -5.51
CA THR A 129 12.55 12.14 -5.05
C THR A 129 13.52 11.57 -4.02
N ALA A 130 13.04 10.77 -3.07
CA ALA A 130 13.89 10.15 -2.06
C ALA A 130 14.89 9.16 -2.67
N ILE A 131 14.45 8.36 -3.66
CA ILE A 131 15.33 7.44 -4.40
C ILE A 131 16.42 8.21 -5.14
N ALA A 132 16.07 9.30 -5.83
CA ALA A 132 17.04 10.12 -6.55
C ALA A 132 18.11 10.68 -5.61
N LYS A 133 17.71 11.20 -4.44
CA LYS A 133 18.64 11.75 -3.43
C LYS A 133 19.61 10.74 -2.82
N LYS A 134 19.31 9.44 -2.85
CA LYS A 134 20.19 8.38 -2.32
C LYS A 134 21.09 7.75 -3.39
N LYS A 135 20.86 8.06 -4.66
CA LYS A 135 21.68 7.64 -5.80
C LYS A 135 22.73 8.69 -6.19
N SER A 136 22.46 9.95 -5.88
CA SER A 136 23.44 11.05 -5.91
C SER A 136 24.43 10.93 -4.76
#